data_AF-A0A7V0SSY2-F1
#
_entry.id   AF-A0A7V0SSY2-F1
#
_cell.length_a   1.000
_cell.length_b   1.000
_cell.length_c   1.000
_cell.angle_alpha   90.00
_cell.angle_beta   90.00
_cell.angle_gamma   90.00
#
_symmetry.space_group_name_H-M   'P 1'
#
loop_
_entity.id
_entity.type
_entity.pdbx_description
1 polymer ?
#
loop_
_entity_poly.entity_id
_entity_poly.type
_entity_poly.pdbx_seq_one_letter_code
_entity_poly.pdbx_strand_id
1 'polypeptide(L)'
;MKAVESMVKELKLENVRVLNTRSTELKDKFDFVVARAVTNFPKFLADVKHLIKSAIITNQPNGIIYLKGGDFSEEIRPYKNKVNIEHLKDYFSQEYFETKKIIHYKF
;
A
#
# COMPACT_ATOMS: atom_id res chain seq x y z
N MET A 1 -19.46 5.95 7.92
CA MET A 1 -18.20 6.52 7.42
C MET A 1 -18.15 8.02 7.67
N LYS A 2 -17.85 8.42 8.91
CA LYS A 2 -17.68 9.84 9.30
C LYS A 2 -16.32 10.11 9.95
N ALA A 3 -15.68 9.08 10.52
CA ALA A 3 -14.41 9.24 11.23
C ALA A 3 -13.29 9.81 10.35
N VAL A 4 -13.09 9.28 9.14
CA VAL A 4 -12.00 9.73 8.25
C VAL A 4 -12.22 11.17 7.78
N GLU A 5 -13.45 11.54 7.40
CA GLU A 5 -13.79 12.92 7.03
C GLU A 5 -13.61 13.88 8.20
N SER A 6 -14.04 13.49 9.41
CA SER A 6 -13.81 14.28 10.62
C SER A 6 -12.32 14.49 10.89
N MET A 7 -11.49 13.45 10.76
CA MET A 7 -10.04 13.56 10.94
C MET A 7 -9.40 14.51 9.92
N VAL A 8 -9.80 14.42 8.64
CA VAL A 8 -9.32 15.34 7.60
C VAL A 8 -9.67 16.79 7.93
N LYS A 9 -10.90 17.04 8.41
CA LYS A 9 -11.36 18.37 8.80
C LYS A 9 -10.62 18.90 10.04
N GLU A 10 -10.45 18.07 11.06
CA GLU A 10 -9.79 18.44 12.33
C GLU A 10 -8.30 18.74 12.13
N LEU A 11 -7.62 17.94 11.30
CA LEU A 11 -6.22 18.13 10.93
C LEU A 11 -6.00 19.19 9.84
N LYS A 12 -7.09 19.78 9.30
CA LYS A 12 -7.07 20.79 8.22
C LYS A 12 -6.27 20.36 6.99
N LEU A 13 -6.44 19.11 6.56
CA LEU A 13 -5.73 18.59 5.39
C LEU A 13 -6.42 19.04 4.10
N GLU A 14 -5.73 19.83 3.29
CA GLU A 14 -6.25 20.37 2.03
C GLU A 14 -5.97 19.47 0.81
N ASN A 15 -5.07 18.49 0.97
CA ASN A 15 -4.60 17.59 -0.08
C ASN A 15 -5.20 16.18 0.01
N VAL A 16 -6.35 16.01 0.65
CA VAL A 16 -7.00 14.72 0.86
C VAL A 16 -8.42 14.71 0.31
N ARG A 17 -8.74 13.71 -0.53
CA ARG A 17 -10.10 13.41 -0.99
C ARG A 17 -10.57 12.10 -0.37
N VAL A 18 -11.62 12.16 0.44
CA VAL A 18 -12.24 10.97 1.06
C VAL A 18 -13.35 10.45 0.15
N LEU A 19 -13.38 9.14 -0.10
CA LEU A 19 -14.39 8.48 -0.91
C LEU A 19 -14.94 7.26 -0.20
N ASN A 20 -16.27 7.09 -0.23
CA ASN A 20 -16.94 5.86 0.19
C ASN A 20 -17.28 5.01 -1.03
N THR A 21 -16.40 4.09 -1.39
CA THR A 21 -16.58 3.20 -2.54
C THR A 21 -15.65 1.99 -2.41
N ARG A 22 -15.89 0.95 -3.21
CA ARG A 22 -14.96 -0.18 -3.35
C ARG A 22 -13.82 0.22 -4.29
N SER A 23 -12.60 -0.22 -4.00
CA SER A 23 -11.45 0.02 -4.89
C SER A 23 -11.70 -0.48 -6.32
N THR A 24 -12.47 -1.56 -6.47
CA THR A 24 -12.86 -2.14 -7.76
C THR A 24 -13.76 -1.23 -8.60
N GLU A 25 -14.46 -0.27 -7.99
CA GLU A 25 -15.34 0.68 -8.68
C GLU A 25 -14.62 1.95 -9.12
N LEU A 26 -13.43 2.22 -8.55
CA LEU A 26 -12.60 3.34 -8.95
C LEU A 26 -12.07 3.15 -10.37
N LYS A 27 -12.12 4.23 -11.17
CA LYS A 27 -11.62 4.30 -12.55
C LYS A 27 -10.36 5.15 -12.69
N ASP A 28 -10.04 5.93 -11.67
CA ASP A 28 -8.85 6.77 -11.62
C ASP A 28 -7.57 5.92 -11.65
N LYS A 29 -6.49 6.51 -12.15
CA LYS A 29 -5.16 5.90 -12.21
C LYS A 29 -4.19 6.66 -11.34
N PHE A 30 -3.44 5.94 -10.52
CA PHE A 30 -2.49 6.45 -9.54
C PHE A 30 -1.10 5.91 -9.81
N ASP A 31 -0.09 6.68 -9.39
CA ASP A 31 1.30 6.25 -9.43
C ASP A 31 1.57 5.20 -8.34
N PHE A 32 0.96 5.38 -7.16
CA PHE A 32 1.08 4.45 -6.04
C PHE A 32 -0.26 4.14 -5.38
N VAL A 33 -0.43 2.89 -4.97
CA VAL A 33 -1.48 2.46 -4.03
C VAL A 33 -0.81 2.10 -2.71
N VAL A 34 -1.22 2.76 -1.63
CA VAL A 34 -0.68 2.51 -0.28
C VAL A 34 -1.73 1.81 0.55
N ALA A 35 -1.35 0.75 1.27
CA ALA A 35 -2.24 0.09 2.20
C ALA A 35 -1.51 -0.48 3.42
N ARG A 36 -2.31 -0.72 4.46
CA ARG A 36 -1.93 -1.45 5.67
C ARG A 36 -3.10 -2.37 6.00
N ALA A 37 -2.97 -3.68 5.75
CA ALA A 37 -4.09 -4.59 5.94
C ALA A 37 -3.66 -6.00 6.34
N VAL A 38 -4.65 -6.75 6.82
CA VAL A 38 -4.56 -8.17 7.21
C VAL A 38 -4.78 -9.09 5.99
N THR A 39 -5.26 -8.53 4.87
CA THR A 39 -5.56 -9.28 3.65
C THR A 39 -4.30 -9.89 3.02
N ASN A 40 -4.45 -11.09 2.46
CA ASN A 40 -3.43 -11.78 1.70
C ASN A 40 -3.06 -10.98 0.43
N PHE A 41 -1.76 -10.87 0.13
CA PHE A 41 -1.23 -10.02 -0.93
C PHE A 41 -1.82 -10.27 -2.34
N PRO A 42 -2.02 -11.51 -2.83
CA PRO A 42 -2.59 -11.77 -4.15
C PRO A 42 -4.00 -11.22 -4.33
N LYS A 43 -4.84 -11.32 -3.30
CA LYS A 43 -6.21 -10.78 -3.34
C LYS A 43 -6.17 -9.26 -3.42
N PHE A 44 -5.37 -8.63 -2.57
CA PHE A 44 -5.20 -7.18 -2.58
C PHE A 44 -4.68 -6.69 -3.94
N LEU A 45 -3.67 -7.36 -4.49
CA LEU A 45 -3.14 -7.07 -5.83
C LEU A 45 -4.23 -7.16 -6.91
N ALA A 46 -5.09 -8.17 -6.86
CA ALA A 46 -6.20 -8.32 -7.80
C ALA A 46 -7.20 -7.15 -7.71
N ASP A 47 -7.47 -6.67 -6.49
CA ASP A 47 -8.45 -5.61 -6.21
C ASP A 47 -7.95 -4.19 -6.55
N VAL A 48 -6.64 -3.99 -6.73
CA VAL A 48 -6.06 -2.64 -6.94
C VAL A 48 -5.17 -2.51 -8.18
N LYS A 49 -4.77 -3.61 -8.85
CA LYS A 49 -3.88 -3.53 -10.02
C LYS A 49 -4.42 -2.64 -11.15
N HIS A 50 -5.75 -2.57 -11.30
CA HIS A 50 -6.38 -1.74 -12.33
C HIS A 50 -6.32 -0.24 -11.99
N LEU A 51 -5.92 0.13 -10.78
CA LEU A 51 -5.76 1.53 -10.36
C LEU A 51 -4.36 2.07 -10.62
N ILE A 52 -3.40 1.24 -11.02
CA ILE A 52 -2.01 1.67 -11.18
C ILE A 52 -1.74 2.09 -12.62
N LYS A 53 -1.03 3.22 -12.80
CA LYS A 53 -0.55 3.69 -14.10
C LYS A 53 0.58 2.79 -14.60
N SER A 54 0.53 2.42 -15.88
CA SER A 54 1.58 1.60 -16.52
C SER A 54 2.86 2.38 -16.87
N ALA A 55 2.79 3.72 -16.92
CA ALA A 55 3.94 4.56 -17.28
C ALA A 55 4.77 4.90 -16.03
N ILE A 56 6.09 4.73 -16.11
CA ILE A 56 7.04 5.19 -15.10
C ILE A 56 7.32 6.67 -15.36
N ILE A 57 6.74 7.55 -14.55
CA ILE A 57 6.94 9.01 -14.66
C ILE A 57 8.10 9.46 -13.75
N THR A 58 8.45 8.67 -12.73
CA THR A 58 9.45 8.99 -11.72
C THR A 58 10.65 8.03 -11.74
N ASN A 59 11.75 8.37 -11.06
CA ASN A 59 12.91 7.48 -10.89
C ASN A 59 12.61 6.17 -10.11
N GLN A 60 11.43 6.05 -9.50
CA GLN A 60 10.94 4.81 -8.90
C GLN A 60 9.79 4.22 -9.72
N PRO A 61 9.74 2.88 -9.88
CA PRO A 61 8.61 2.22 -10.53
C PRO A 61 7.32 2.41 -9.74
N ASN A 62 6.25 2.77 -10.46
CA ASN A 62 4.89 2.79 -9.95
C ASN A 62 4.50 1.43 -9.36
N GLY A 63 3.58 1.45 -8.41
CA GLY A 63 3.08 0.21 -7.86
C GLY A 63 2.40 0.29 -6.51
N ILE A 64 2.61 -0.75 -5.71
CA ILE A 64 1.97 -0.91 -4.41
C ILE A 64 3.01 -0.75 -3.31
N ILE A 65 2.71 0.08 -2.32
CA ILE A 65 3.45 0.18 -1.06
C ILE A 65 2.58 -0.40 0.04
N TYR A 66 3.01 -1.50 0.64
CA TYR A 66 2.19 -2.27 1.57
C TYR A 66 2.92 -2.52 2.89
N LEU A 67 2.35 -2.02 3.99
CA LEU A 67 2.85 -2.30 5.34
C LEU A 67 2.25 -3.61 5.85
N LYS A 68 3.09 -4.62 6.09
CA LYS A 68 2.68 -5.92 6.62
C LYS A 68 3.52 -6.33 7.83
N GLY A 69 2.89 -7.01 8.78
CA GLY A 69 3.56 -7.64 9.92
C GLY A 69 3.55 -9.16 9.80
N GLY A 70 4.42 -9.83 10.55
CA GLY A 70 4.51 -11.29 10.59
C GLY A 70 5.25 -11.90 9.40
N ASP A 71 5.04 -13.19 9.19
CA ASP A 71 5.56 -13.93 8.02
C ASP A 71 4.52 -13.94 6.90
N PHE A 72 4.97 -13.59 5.71
CA PHE A 72 4.17 -13.54 4.48
C PHE A 72 4.98 -14.00 3.27
N SER A 73 6.13 -14.63 3.51
CA SER A 73 7.09 -15.07 2.48
C SER A 73 6.42 -15.95 1.41
N GLU A 74 5.56 -16.89 1.80
CA GLU A 74 4.81 -17.73 0.87
C GLU A 74 3.81 -16.93 0.02
N GLU A 75 3.15 -15.90 0.57
CA GLU A 75 2.21 -15.06 -0.19
C GLU A 75 2.89 -14.28 -1.31
N ILE A 76 4.11 -13.82 -1.07
CA ILE A 76 4.88 -12.99 -2.00
C ILE A 76 5.82 -13.78 -2.90
N ARG A 77 6.04 -15.07 -2.60
CA ARG A 77 6.94 -15.95 -3.34
C ARG A 77 6.71 -15.94 -4.87
N PRO A 78 5.46 -15.94 -5.38
CA PRO A 78 5.20 -15.83 -6.81
C PRO A 78 5.66 -14.49 -7.44
N TYR A 79 5.85 -13.47 -6.61
CA TYR A 79 6.14 -12.10 -7.02
C TYR A 79 7.55 -11.64 -6.67
N LYS A 80 8.44 -12.53 -6.21
CA LYS A 80 9.78 -12.19 -5.70
C LYS A 80 10.61 -11.27 -6.61
N ASN A 81 10.46 -11.39 -7.93
CA ASN A 81 11.22 -10.57 -8.90
C ASN A 81 10.69 -9.13 -9.03
N LYS A 82 9.47 -8.87 -8.55
CA LYS A 82 8.80 -7.57 -8.59
C LYS A 82 8.71 -6.90 -7.22
N VAL A 83 9.11 -7.58 -6.16
CA VAL A 83 8.94 -7.11 -4.78
C VAL A 83 10.29 -6.71 -4.19
N ASN A 84 10.35 -5.52 -3.61
CA ASN A 84 11.39 -5.13 -2.66
C ASN A 84 10.78 -5.15 -1.24
N ILE A 85 11.55 -5.62 -0.26
CA ILE A 85 11.12 -5.69 1.14
C ILE A 85 12.10 -4.92 1.99
N GLU A 86 11.59 -4.02 2.82
CA GLU A 86 12.36 -3.27 3.80
C GLU A 86 11.85 -3.59 5.20
N HIS A 87 12.76 -3.91 6.12
CA HIS A 87 12.40 -4.24 7.49
C HIS A 87 12.37 -2.96 8.33
N LEU A 88 11.25 -2.69 9.01
CA LEU A 88 11.12 -1.45 9.78
C LEU A 88 11.99 -1.43 11.04
N LYS A 89 12.39 -2.59 11.55
CA LYS A 89 13.36 -2.69 12.66
C LYS A 89 14.73 -2.10 12.32
N ASP A 90 15.08 -2.02 11.03
CA ASP A 90 16.34 -1.42 10.59
C ASP A 90 16.31 0.12 10.73
N TYR A 91 15.11 0.70 10.90
CA TYR A 91 14.88 2.14 11.04
C TYR A 91 14.34 2.54 12.42
N PHE A 92 13.66 1.64 13.13
CA PHE A 92 12.98 1.93 14.40
C PHE A 92 13.28 0.84 15.44
N SER A 93 13.72 1.26 16.63
CA SER A 93 14.12 0.35 17.73
C SER A 93 12.97 -0.16 18.59
N GLN A 94 11.73 0.26 18.33
CA GLN A 94 10.58 -0.09 19.17
C GLN A 94 10.09 -1.50 18.83
N GLU A 95 9.73 -2.29 19.85
CA GLU A 95 9.27 -3.69 19.71
C GLU A 95 8.14 -3.86 18.70
N TYR A 96 7.27 -2.86 18.58
CA TYR A 96 6.20 -2.83 17.59
C TYR A 96 6.71 -3.05 16.15
N PHE A 97 7.90 -2.58 15.81
CA PHE A 97 8.49 -2.61 14.47
C PHE A 97 9.30 -3.87 14.15
N GLU A 98 9.63 -4.70 15.14
CA GLU A 98 10.44 -5.91 15.00
C GLU A 98 9.96 -6.84 13.87
N THR A 99 8.64 -6.98 13.74
CA THR A 99 8.02 -7.86 12.75
C THR A 99 7.51 -7.14 11.51
N LYS A 100 7.53 -5.80 11.50
CA LYS A 100 6.92 -4.98 10.46
C LYS A 100 7.87 -4.78 9.28
N LYS A 101 7.30 -4.85 8.08
CA LYS A 101 8.03 -4.70 6.83
C LYS A 101 7.22 -3.85 5.86
N ILE A 102 7.90 -3.05 5.06
CA ILE A 102 7.34 -2.38 3.89
C ILE A 102 7.63 -3.24 2.67
N ILE A 103 6.58 -3.51 1.90
CA ILE A 103 6.65 -4.25 0.64
C ILE A 103 6.39 -3.25 -0.48
N HIS A 104 7.33 -3.15 -1.42
CA HIS A 104 7.14 -2.40 -2.66
C HIS A 104 7.01 -3.38 -3.82
N TYR A 105 5.80 -3.52 -4.36
CA TYR A 105 5.55 -4.29 -5.58
C TYR A 105 5.56 -3.37 -6.78
N LYS A 106 6.47 -3.63 -7.71
CA LYS A 106 6.73 -2.84 -8.91
C LYS A 106 5.93 -3.40 -10.08
N PHE A 107 5.18 -2.53 -10.78
CA PHE A 107 4.41 -2.94 -11.96
C PHE A 107 5.27 -3.06 -13.21
#